data_AF-A0AAW0AYK7-F1
#
_entry.id   AF-A0AAW0AYK7-F1
#
_cell.length_a   1.000
_cell.length_b   1.000
_cell.length_c   1.000
_cell.angle_alpha   90.00
_cell.angle_beta   90.00
_cell.angle_gamma   90.00
#
_symmetry.space_group_name_H-M   'P 1'
#
loop_
_entity.id
_entity.type
_entity.pdbx_description
1 polymer ?
#
loop_
_entity_poly.entity_id
_entity_poly.type
_entity_poly.pdbx_seq_one_letter_code
_entity_poly.pdbx_strand_id
1 'polypeptide(L)'
;MEAFFDNKTNILNARICAKLDASEMYTVETKFDFHGRIQTILRDRNPVLSGSSSVGVGAINWKEKTFEVKGQKSKYHQLRRTKGNLFNKTRGWRWSATRKEYDLSYSFEEWKAVLDDGVTVAGTFSAPFHEVFLLLVFIYEEVKRQDKTNTSTPGGTGGW
;
A
#
# COMPACT_ATOMS: atom_id res chain seq x y z
N MET A 1 5.59 -12.18 10.14
CA MET A 1 5.55 -10.86 10.81
C MET A 1 4.26 -10.16 10.45
N GLU A 2 3.24 -10.38 11.28
CA GLU A 2 1.97 -9.69 11.12
C GLU A 2 2.16 -8.21 11.46
N ALA A 3 1.57 -7.32 10.66
CA ALA A 3 1.69 -5.88 10.82
C ALA A 3 0.31 -5.23 10.76
N PHE A 4 0.12 -4.14 11.50
CA PHE A 4 -1.14 -3.40 11.48
C PHE A 4 -0.89 -1.90 11.38
N PHE A 5 -1.87 -1.19 10.81
CA PHE A 5 -1.90 0.27 10.84
C PHE A 5 -2.46 0.72 12.19
N ASP A 6 -1.71 1.57 12.91
CA ASP A 6 -2.16 2.15 14.18
C ASP A 6 -3.43 3.02 14.00
N ASN A 7 -3.60 3.57 12.80
CA ASN A 7 -4.74 4.38 12.40
C ASN A 7 -5.48 3.76 11.22
N LYS A 8 -6.51 2.95 11.52
CA LYS A 8 -7.36 2.31 10.51
C LYS A 8 -8.21 3.29 9.70
N THR A 9 -8.53 4.46 10.24
CA THR A 9 -9.40 5.45 9.59
C THR A 9 -8.63 6.39 8.67
N ASN A 10 -7.35 6.64 8.95
CA ASN A 10 -6.49 7.51 8.16
C ASN A 10 -5.12 6.87 7.90
N ILE A 11 -5.09 5.92 6.96
CA ILE A 11 -3.87 5.23 6.53
C ILE A 11 -2.81 6.17 5.94
N LEU A 12 -3.22 7.36 5.47
CA LEU A 12 -2.35 8.33 4.82
C LEU A 12 -1.35 8.98 5.79
N ASN A 13 -1.59 8.88 7.10
CA ASN A 13 -0.70 9.34 8.17
C ASN A 13 -0.68 8.31 9.31
N ALA A 14 -0.40 7.05 8.98
CA ALA A 14 -0.39 5.94 9.91
C ALA A 14 1.01 5.38 10.15
N ARG A 15 1.19 4.69 11.27
CA ARG A 15 2.36 3.86 11.57
C ARG A 15 2.02 2.42 11.27
N ILE A 16 3.00 1.70 10.73
CA ILE A 16 2.95 0.27 10.51
C ILE A 16 3.71 -0.37 11.66
N CYS A 17 2.97 -0.98 12.56
CA CYS A 17 3.49 -1.60 13.77
C CYS A 17 3.54 -3.12 13.63
N ALA A 18 4.55 -3.75 14.21
CA ALA A 18 4.60 -5.21 14.33
C ALA A 18 3.53 -5.68 15.31
N LYS A 19 2.81 -6.77 15.00
CA LYS A 19 1.70 -7.24 15.84
C LYS A 19 2.16 -7.85 17.16
N LEU A 20 3.37 -8.41 17.20
CA LEU A 20 3.88 -9.13 18.37
C LEU A 20 4.19 -8.19 19.55
N ASP A 21 4.80 -7.04 19.27
CA ASP A 21 5.33 -6.12 20.29
C ASP A 21 4.91 -4.65 20.07
N ALA A 22 4.06 -4.38 19.06
CA ALA A 22 3.65 -3.05 18.64
C ALA A 22 4.81 -2.12 18.23
N SER A 23 6.00 -2.66 17.94
CA SER A 23 7.16 -1.87 17.52
C SER A 23 6.88 -1.17 16.19
N GLU A 24 7.25 0.10 16.09
CA GLU A 24 7.08 0.89 14.87
C GLU A 24 8.11 0.44 13.83
N MET A 25 7.64 -0.19 12.75
CA MET A 25 8.49 -0.62 11.64
C MET A 25 8.61 0.46 10.58
N TYR A 26 7.46 1.02 10.18
CA TYR A 26 7.40 2.06 9.17
C TYR A 26 6.44 3.17 9.55
N THR A 27 6.66 4.35 9.00
CA THR A 27 5.74 5.48 9.06
C THR A 27 5.25 5.82 7.65
N VAL A 28 3.95 6.04 7.51
CA VAL A 28 3.31 6.53 6.28
C VAL A 28 3.02 8.02 6.46
N GLU A 29 3.47 8.84 5.53
CA GLU A 29 3.29 10.29 5.56
C GLU A 29 2.76 10.75 4.20
N THR A 30 1.64 11.48 4.17
CA THR A 30 1.06 11.99 2.91
C THR A 30 1.08 13.51 2.85
N LYS A 31 1.65 14.03 1.76
CA LYS A 31 1.64 15.45 1.40
C LYS A 31 0.42 15.76 0.53
N PHE A 32 -0.25 16.86 0.88
CA PHE A 32 -1.41 17.38 0.18
C PHE A 32 -1.15 18.79 -0.34
N ASP A 33 -1.83 19.15 -1.42
CA ASP A 33 -2.03 20.53 -1.83
C ASP A 33 -3.53 20.80 -2.03
N PHE A 34 -3.84 21.99 -2.55
CA PHE A 34 -5.20 22.40 -2.88
C PHE A 34 -5.88 21.54 -3.96
N HIS A 35 -5.13 20.72 -4.70
CA HIS A 35 -5.65 19.75 -5.66
C HIS A 35 -5.71 18.32 -5.09
N GLY A 36 -5.46 18.14 -3.79
CA GLY A 36 -5.54 16.85 -3.10
C GLY A 36 -4.17 16.20 -2.86
N ARG A 37 -4.11 14.88 -2.95
CA ARG A 37 -2.90 14.11 -2.61
C ARG A 37 -1.81 14.32 -3.65
N ILE A 38 -0.62 14.75 -3.21
CA ILE A 38 0.56 14.87 -4.07
C ILE A 38 1.39 13.60 -3.99
N GLN A 39 1.80 13.24 -2.76
CA GLN A 39 2.78 12.18 -2.53
C GLN A 39 2.53 11.50 -1.19
N THR A 40 2.56 10.17 -1.15
CA THR A 40 2.65 9.39 0.10
C THR A 40 4.03 8.77 0.19
N ILE A 41 4.71 8.95 1.32
CA ILE A 41 6.07 8.46 1.57
C ILE A 41 5.99 7.37 2.65
N LEU A 42 6.66 6.26 2.40
CA LEU A 42 6.91 5.21 3.39
C LEU A 42 8.33 5.38 3.94
N ARG A 43 8.45 5.59 5.24
CA ARG A 43 9.72 5.75 5.95
C ARG A 43 10.00 4.53 6.80
N ASP A 44 11.22 4.01 6.73
CA ASP A 44 11.73 2.98 7.62
C ASP A 44 12.22 3.62 8.92
N ARG A 45 11.80 3.04 10.05
CA ARG A 45 12.12 3.51 11.41
C ARG A 45 13.26 2.75 12.06
N ASN A 46 13.75 1.68 11.43
CA ASN A 46 14.92 0.94 11.87
C ASN A 46 15.95 0.77 10.74
N PRO A 47 16.51 1.88 10.20
CA PRO A 47 17.47 1.80 9.12
C PRO A 47 18.78 1.17 9.62
N VAL A 48 19.16 0.03 9.03
CA VAL A 48 20.38 -0.73 9.39
C VAL A 48 21.68 0.09 9.25
N LEU A 49 21.68 1.16 8.46
CA LEU A 49 22.91 1.80 7.94
C LEU A 49 22.99 3.32 8.10
N SER A 50 22.15 3.97 8.89
CA SER A 50 22.23 5.44 9.00
C SER A 50 21.85 5.91 10.38
N GLY A 51 22.72 6.71 11.01
CA GLY A 51 22.44 7.47 12.23
C GLY A 51 21.35 8.55 12.08
N SER A 52 20.47 8.41 11.07
CA SER A 52 19.26 9.20 10.86
C SER A 52 18.08 8.39 11.40
N SER A 53 17.19 9.04 12.15
CA SER A 53 16.05 8.42 12.83
C SER A 53 14.91 7.95 11.91
N SER A 54 14.99 8.23 10.60
CA SER A 54 14.12 7.64 9.57
C SER A 54 14.67 7.84 8.16
N VAL A 55 14.47 6.85 7.26
CA VAL A 55 14.86 6.92 5.85
C VAL A 55 13.66 6.60 4.96
N GLY A 56 13.41 7.42 3.93
CA GLY A 56 12.37 7.14 2.93
C GLY A 56 12.74 5.93 2.09
N VAL A 57 11.97 4.84 2.20
CA VAL A 57 12.23 3.58 1.49
C VAL A 57 11.36 3.42 0.24
N GLY A 58 10.23 4.11 0.18
CA GLY A 58 9.37 4.15 -1.00
C GLY A 58 8.36 5.28 -0.99
N ALA A 59 7.72 5.52 -2.14
CA ALA A 59 6.71 6.55 -2.28
C ALA A 59 5.64 6.20 -3.32
N ILE A 60 4.47 6.82 -3.16
CA ILE A 60 3.37 6.86 -4.12
C ILE A 60 3.26 8.29 -4.62
N ASN A 61 3.60 8.55 -5.87
CA ASN A 61 3.44 9.85 -6.50
C ASN A 61 2.08 9.91 -7.20
N TRP A 62 1.07 10.39 -6.47
CA TRP A 62 -0.35 10.31 -6.89
C TRP A 62 -0.62 11.04 -8.20
N LYS A 63 -0.01 12.21 -8.40
CA LYS A 63 -0.16 13.02 -9.63
C LYS A 63 0.48 12.33 -10.84
N GLU A 64 1.71 11.85 -10.69
CA GLU A 64 2.46 11.16 -11.76
C GLU A 64 1.93 9.75 -12.04
N LYS A 65 1.12 9.22 -11.12
CA LYS A 65 0.63 7.84 -11.12
C LYS A 65 1.78 6.83 -11.12
N THR A 66 2.80 7.08 -10.30
CA THR A 66 4.00 6.23 -10.16
C THR A 66 4.22 5.76 -8.72
N PHE A 67 4.80 4.57 -8.59
CA PHE A 67 5.43 4.12 -7.36
C PHE A 67 6.93 4.33 -7.47
N GLU A 68 7.55 4.63 -6.34
CA GLU A 68 9.00 4.72 -6.19
C GLU A 68 9.46 3.76 -5.10
N VAL A 69 10.45 2.93 -5.40
CA VAL A 69 11.05 1.99 -4.44
C VAL A 69 12.57 2.11 -4.57
N LYS A 70 13.24 2.54 -3.50
CA LYS A 70 14.71 2.76 -3.48
C LYS A 70 15.22 3.58 -4.68
N GLY A 71 14.51 4.66 -5.03
CA GLY A 71 14.86 5.55 -6.14
C GLY A 71 14.45 5.07 -7.55
N GLN A 72 13.93 3.85 -7.70
CA GLN A 72 13.37 3.37 -8.97
C GLN A 72 11.90 3.72 -9.09
N LYS A 73 11.49 4.34 -10.20
CA LYS A 73 10.11 4.74 -10.46
C LYS A 73 9.43 3.86 -11.52
N SER A 74 8.18 3.48 -11.27
CA SER A 74 7.35 2.68 -12.18
C SER A 74 5.90 3.13 -12.19
N LYS A 75 5.25 3.14 -13.37
CA LYS A 75 3.85 3.59 -13.52
C LYS A 75 2.85 2.53 -13.05
N TYR A 76 1.76 2.94 -12.41
CA TYR A 76 0.76 2.01 -11.83
C TYR A 76 0.22 0.99 -12.85
N HIS A 77 -0.10 1.44 -14.05
CA HIS A 77 -0.69 0.58 -15.09
C HIS A 77 0.28 -0.47 -15.64
N GLN A 78 1.58 -0.28 -15.47
CA GLN A 78 2.59 -1.27 -15.86
C GLN A 78 2.76 -2.34 -14.78
N LEU A 79 2.59 -1.93 -13.51
CA LEU A 79 2.74 -2.82 -12.35
C LEU A 79 1.48 -3.64 -12.07
N ARG A 80 0.32 -3.12 -12.47
CA ARG A 80 -0.97 -3.73 -12.19
C ARG A 80 -1.48 -4.52 -13.38
N ARG A 81 -1.87 -5.76 -13.12
CA ARG A 81 -2.57 -6.63 -14.06
C ARG A 81 -3.93 -6.99 -13.47
N THR A 82 -4.92 -7.12 -14.34
CA THR A 82 -6.23 -7.65 -13.94
C THR A 82 -6.31 -9.06 -14.51
N LYS A 83 -6.45 -10.05 -13.63
CA LYS A 83 -6.64 -11.45 -13.98
C LYS A 83 -8.10 -11.84 -13.76
N GLY A 84 -8.57 -12.83 -14.50
CA GLY A 84 -9.89 -13.44 -14.34
C GLY A 84 -11.02 -12.84 -15.18
N ASN A 85 -12.21 -13.41 -15.00
CA ASN A 85 -13.39 -13.11 -15.82
C ASN A 85 -14.17 -11.90 -15.26
N LEU A 86 -15.18 -11.41 -15.99
CA LEU A 86 -16.00 -10.26 -15.59
C LEU A 86 -16.58 -10.36 -14.17
N PHE A 87 -16.80 -11.57 -13.66
CA PHE A 87 -17.35 -11.84 -12.32
C PHE A 87 -16.29 -12.12 -11.24
N ASN A 88 -15.07 -12.50 -11.61
CA ASN A 88 -13.98 -12.84 -10.69
C ASN A 88 -12.70 -12.10 -11.11
N LYS A 89 -12.70 -10.78 -10.95
CA LYS A 89 -11.53 -9.93 -11.26
C LYS A 89 -10.59 -9.90 -10.06
N THR A 90 -9.43 -10.53 -10.20
CA THR A 90 -8.32 -10.43 -9.24
C THR A 90 -7.32 -9.39 -9.73
N ARG A 91 -6.75 -8.61 -8.81
CA ARG A 91 -5.72 -7.61 -9.13
C ARG A 91 -4.35 -8.15 -8.78
N GLY A 92 -3.60 -8.50 -9.81
CA GLY A 92 -2.20 -8.90 -9.72
C GLY A 92 -1.28 -7.68 -9.75
N TRP A 93 -0.26 -7.69 -8.90
CA TRP A 93 0.73 -6.63 -8.80
C TRP A 93 2.13 -7.21 -8.91
N ARG A 94 2.92 -6.70 -9.87
CA ARG A 94 4.29 -7.15 -10.14
C ARG A 94 5.18 -5.96 -10.43
N TRP A 95 6.27 -5.80 -9.67
CA TRP A 95 7.21 -4.68 -9.87
C TRP A 95 7.96 -4.74 -11.21
N SER A 96 8.47 -5.91 -11.57
CA SER A 96 9.19 -6.15 -12.83
C SER A 96 8.97 -7.58 -13.30
N ALA A 97 9.22 -7.87 -14.58
CA ALA A 97 9.01 -9.20 -15.16
C ALA A 97 9.78 -10.32 -14.43
N THR A 98 10.91 -9.99 -13.81
CA THR A 98 11.79 -10.89 -13.07
C THR A 98 11.39 -11.09 -11.60
N ARG A 99 10.34 -10.42 -11.12
CA ARG A 99 9.92 -10.44 -9.72
C ARG A 99 8.59 -11.18 -9.55
N LYS A 100 8.36 -11.67 -8.35
CA LYS A 100 7.11 -12.36 -7.97
C LYS A 100 5.90 -11.44 -8.18
N GLU A 101 4.80 -12.03 -8.62
CA GLU A 101 3.49 -11.37 -8.68
C GLU A 101 2.71 -11.66 -7.40
N TYR A 102 1.94 -10.68 -6.97
CA TYR A 102 1.10 -10.76 -5.79
C TYR A 102 -0.33 -10.48 -6.19
N ASP A 103 -1.22 -11.40 -5.87
CA ASP A 103 -2.65 -11.19 -5.98
C ASP A 103 -3.16 -10.60 -4.67
N LEU A 104 -3.75 -9.40 -4.75
CA LEU A 104 -4.34 -8.75 -3.60
C LEU A 104 -5.84 -8.97 -3.56
N SER A 105 -6.34 -9.35 -2.38
CA SER A 105 -7.76 -9.48 -2.07
C SER A 105 -8.08 -8.80 -0.75
N TYR A 106 -9.28 -8.25 -0.64
CA TYR A 106 -9.82 -7.70 0.61
C TYR A 106 -10.99 -8.57 1.05
N SER A 107 -10.90 -9.17 2.22
CA SER A 107 -11.91 -10.08 2.77
C SER A 107 -11.89 -10.02 4.30
N PHE A 108 -13.04 -10.13 4.95
CA PHE A 108 -13.14 -10.11 6.42
C PHE A 108 -12.43 -8.91 7.06
N GLU A 109 -12.62 -7.71 6.48
CA GLU A 109 -11.99 -6.45 6.90
C GLU A 109 -10.46 -6.40 6.81
N GLU A 110 -9.83 -7.41 6.21
CA GLU A 110 -8.38 -7.53 6.10
C GLU A 110 -7.91 -7.63 4.65
N TRP A 111 -6.75 -7.04 4.37
CA TRP A 111 -6.05 -7.22 3.12
C TRP A 111 -5.17 -8.46 3.16
N LYS A 112 -5.25 -9.28 2.10
CA LYS A 112 -4.43 -10.47 1.91
C LYS A 112 -3.68 -10.39 0.60
N ALA A 113 -2.38 -10.68 0.64
CA ALA A 113 -1.57 -10.90 -0.54
C ALA A 113 -1.24 -12.39 -0.67
N VAL A 114 -1.55 -12.96 -1.82
CA VAL A 114 -1.25 -14.35 -2.16
C VAL A 114 -0.24 -14.33 -3.30
N LEU A 115 0.81 -15.13 -3.19
CA LEU A 115 1.74 -15.33 -4.30
C LEU A 115 1.07 -16.12 -5.41
N ASP A 116 1.51 -15.92 -6.66
CA ASP A 116 1.00 -16.65 -7.84
C ASP A 116 1.15 -18.18 -7.74
N ASP A 117 1.98 -18.69 -6.82
CA ASP A 117 2.14 -20.11 -6.49
C ASP A 117 1.11 -20.64 -5.46
N GLY A 118 0.15 -19.80 -5.04
CA GLY A 118 -0.89 -20.15 -4.07
C GLY A 118 -0.45 -20.04 -2.61
N VAL A 119 0.82 -19.70 -2.34
CA VAL A 119 1.29 -19.50 -0.96
C VAL A 119 0.73 -18.19 -0.43
N THR A 120 -0.09 -18.29 0.62
CA THR A 120 -0.60 -17.12 1.34
C THR A 120 0.53 -16.51 2.14
N VAL A 121 0.98 -15.30 1.77
CA VAL A 121 1.99 -14.58 2.52
C VAL A 121 1.27 -13.64 3.49
N ALA A 122 1.01 -14.12 4.70
CA ALA A 122 0.75 -13.27 5.85
C ALA A 122 2.07 -12.63 6.30
N GLY A 123 2.56 -11.70 5.48
CA GLY A 123 3.75 -10.85 5.65
C GLY A 123 4.92 -11.45 6.45
N THR A 124 5.98 -11.92 5.81
CA THR A 124 7.29 -12.10 6.48
C THR A 124 8.16 -10.94 6.05
N PHE A 125 8.50 -10.04 6.98
CA PHE A 125 9.30 -8.85 6.72
C PHE A 125 10.73 -9.03 7.22
N SER A 126 11.66 -9.30 6.32
CA SER A 126 13.11 -9.22 6.53
C SER A 126 13.66 -8.68 5.24
N ALA A 127 13.85 -7.37 5.15
CA ALA A 127 13.86 -6.58 3.91
C ALA A 127 14.85 -7.02 2.79
N PRO A 128 14.36 -7.64 1.70
CA PRO A 128 14.71 -7.26 0.36
C PRO A 128 13.54 -6.50 -0.28
N PHE A 129 13.86 -5.75 -1.34
CA PHE A 129 13.03 -4.98 -2.27
C PHE A 129 11.50 -5.27 -2.37
N HIS A 130 11.10 -6.52 -2.20
CA HIS A 130 9.74 -7.03 -2.31
C HIS A 130 8.75 -6.44 -1.29
N GLU A 131 9.20 -6.17 -0.08
CA GLU A 131 8.32 -5.79 1.03
C GLU A 131 7.83 -4.36 0.93
N VAL A 132 8.73 -3.43 0.58
CA VAL A 132 8.38 -2.01 0.40
C VAL A 132 7.36 -1.86 -0.71
N PHE A 133 7.55 -2.54 -1.85
CA PHE A 133 6.58 -2.50 -2.94
C PHE A 133 5.20 -2.99 -2.50
N LEU A 134 5.14 -4.13 -1.79
CA LEU A 134 3.89 -4.67 -1.26
C LEU A 134 3.19 -3.69 -0.32
N LEU A 135 3.92 -3.06 0.61
CA LEU A 135 3.36 -2.07 1.53
C LEU A 135 2.78 -0.87 0.77
N LEU A 136 3.48 -0.36 -0.25
CA LEU A 136 2.97 0.73 -1.08
C LEU A 136 1.71 0.31 -1.84
N VAL A 137 1.63 -0.94 -2.33
CA VAL A 137 0.44 -1.47 -3.00
C VAL A 137 -0.73 -1.60 -2.03
N PHE A 138 -0.51 -2.06 -0.80
CA PHE A 138 -1.55 -2.11 0.24
C PHE A 138 -2.08 -0.71 0.56
N ILE A 139 -1.18 0.26 0.80
CA ILE A 139 -1.56 1.66 1.04
C ILE A 139 -2.37 2.18 -0.15
N TYR A 140 -1.92 1.95 -1.38
CA TYR A 140 -2.62 2.39 -2.58
C TYR A 140 -4.03 1.80 -2.68
N GLU A 141 -4.19 0.48 -2.55
CA GLU A 141 -5.49 -0.18 -2.70
C GLU A 141 -6.44 0.17 -1.55
N GLU A 142 -5.95 0.29 -0.31
CA GLU A 142 -6.76 0.72 0.82
C GLU A 142 -7.25 2.16 0.65
N VAL A 143 -6.36 3.06 0.24
CA VAL A 143 -6.72 4.44 -0.07
C VAL A 143 -7.77 4.51 -1.18
N LYS A 144 -7.62 3.72 -2.24
CA LYS A 144 -8.60 3.64 -3.33
C LYS A 144 -9.94 3.04 -2.88
N ARG A 145 -9.92 2.10 -1.94
CA ARG A 145 -11.13 1.55 -1.33
C ARG A 145 -11.85 2.64 -0.52
N GLN A 146 -11.13 3.37 0.33
CA GLN A 146 -11.67 4.47 1.12
C GLN A 146 -12.25 5.60 0.25
N ASP A 147 -11.53 6.02 -0.80
CA ASP A 147 -12.04 7.00 -1.78
C ASP A 147 -13.37 6.54 -2.39
N LYS A 148 -13.47 5.26 -2.74
CA LYS A 148 -14.69 4.68 -3.32
C LYS A 148 -15.83 4.69 -2.31
N THR A 149 -15.58 4.27 -1.07
CA THR A 149 -16.60 4.29 0.00
C THR A 149 -17.10 5.70 0.28
N ASN A 150 -16.19 6.69 0.34
CA ASN A 150 -16.54 8.08 0.64
C ASN A 150 -17.34 8.74 -0.50
N THR A 151 -17.04 8.38 -1.75
CA THR A 151 -17.78 8.88 -2.93
C THR A 151 -19.12 8.15 -3.14
N SER A 152 -19.29 6.95 -2.59
CA SER A 152 -20.55 6.19 -2.67
C SER A 152 -21.58 6.55 -1.60
N THR A 153 -21.38 7.61 -0.82
CA THR A 153 -22.45 8.19 0.00
C THR A 153 -23.24 9.14 -0.91
N PRO A 154 -24.44 8.76 -1.40
CA PRO A 154 -25.28 9.69 -2.13
C PRO A 154 -25.71 10.76 -1.14
N GLY A 155 -25.61 12.03 -1.53
CA GLY A 155 -26.25 13.11 -0.80
C GLY A 155 -27.68 12.71 -0.50
N GLY A 156 -27.97 12.51 0.78
CA GLY A 156 -29.33 12.39 1.26
C GLY A 156 -30.06 13.65 0.80
N THR A 157 -30.98 13.43 -0.12
CA THR A 157 -32.10 14.31 -0.43
C THR A 157 -32.76 14.79 0.86
N GLY A 158 -32.29 15.93 1.38
CA GLY A 158 -33.10 16.83 2.19
C GLY A 158 -33.93 17.67 1.23
N GLY A 159 -35.12 17.17 0.90
CA GLY A 159 -36.15 17.93 0.20
C GLY A 159 -37.03 18.70 1.18
N TRP A 160 -37.50 19.85 0.69
CA TRP A 160 -38.44 20.85 1.23
C TRP A 160 -37.86 21.89 2.19
#